data_AF-A0A958CVP8-F1
#
_entry.id   AF-A0A958CVP8-F1
#
_cell.length_a   1.000
_cell.length_b   1.000
_cell.length_c   1.000
_cell.angle_alpha   90.00
_cell.angle_beta   90.00
_cell.angle_gamma   90.00
#
_symmetry.space_group_name_H-M   'P 1'
#
loop_
_entity.id
_entity.type
_entity.pdbx_description
1 polymer ?
#
loop_
_entity_poly.entity_id
_entity_poly.type
_entity_poly.pdbx_seq_one_letter_code
_entity_poly.pdbx_strand_id
1 'polypeptide(L)'
;MASLRPFFSDGVEAGMTGHLKAKEVVWITVGTGVLKVLTDYEVALDSHVDLKFYEGDLNIHVTLLDEDAAAKAGPARVQLNAHVDEAGSYEVDGHELVLKAIMGDKQQKITLSRTSKNQTEARLEGSRSLTVHIVPD
;
A
#
# COMPACT_ATOMS: atom_id res chain seq x y z
N MET A 1 -0.35 1.24 17.37
CA MET A 1 -1.37 0.23 17.08
C MET A 1 -1.02 -0.35 15.73
N ALA A 2 -0.79 -1.65 15.60
CA ALA A 2 -0.65 -2.31 14.30
C ALA A 2 -2.01 -2.88 13.88
N SER A 3 -2.96 -1.98 13.63
CA SER A 3 -4.08 -2.24 12.73
C SER A 3 -3.78 -1.47 11.46
N LEU A 4 -4.18 -1.99 10.30
CA LEU A 4 -4.03 -1.31 9.01
C LEU A 4 -4.99 -0.12 8.89
N ARG A 5 -6.18 -0.17 9.50
CA ARG A 5 -7.23 0.85 9.34
C ARG A 5 -6.80 2.31 9.59
N PRO A 6 -5.99 2.64 10.62
CA PRO A 6 -5.55 4.01 10.86
C PRO A 6 -4.76 4.63 9.70
N PHE A 7 -4.17 3.82 8.81
CA PHE A 7 -3.37 4.28 7.69
C PHE A 7 -4.18 4.46 6.39
N PHE A 8 -5.43 3.99 6.35
CA PHE A 8 -6.36 4.18 5.24
C PHE A 8 -7.32 5.33 5.52
N SER A 9 -7.89 5.93 4.48
CA SER A 9 -8.89 7.01 4.59
C SER A 9 -10.15 6.57 5.32
N ASP A 10 -10.82 7.48 6.03
CA ASP A 10 -12.12 7.20 6.62
C ASP A 10 -13.16 6.84 5.53
N GLY A 11 -13.98 5.82 5.81
CA GLY A 11 -15.00 5.32 4.89
C GLY A 11 -14.50 4.35 3.83
N VAL A 12 -13.19 4.06 3.79
CA VAL A 12 -12.64 3.04 2.88
C VAL A 12 -13.04 1.64 3.37
N GLU A 13 -13.63 0.86 2.47
CA GLU A 13 -14.09 -0.50 2.71
C GLU A 13 -13.68 -1.44 1.57
N ALA A 14 -13.66 -2.73 1.85
CA ALA A 14 -13.46 -3.75 0.83
C ALA A 14 -14.59 -3.67 -0.23
N GLY A 15 -14.22 -3.81 -1.50
CA GLY A 15 -15.09 -3.64 -2.66
C GLY A 15 -15.11 -2.24 -3.24
N MET A 16 -14.51 -1.25 -2.57
CA MET A 16 -14.44 0.12 -3.10
C MET A 16 -13.44 0.23 -4.26
N THR A 17 -13.87 0.93 -5.29
CA THR A 17 -12.99 1.42 -6.36
C THR A 17 -12.35 2.73 -5.93
N GLY A 18 -11.10 2.94 -6.32
CA GLY A 18 -10.42 4.20 -6.12
C GLY A 18 -9.52 4.53 -7.29
N HIS A 19 -9.23 5.81 -7.44
CA HIS A 19 -8.25 6.30 -8.39
C HIS A 19 -6.85 6.27 -7.79
N LEU A 20 -5.87 5.81 -8.56
CA LEU A 20 -4.45 5.99 -8.26
C LEU A 20 -3.99 7.29 -8.89
N LYS A 21 -3.52 8.22 -8.07
CA LYS A 21 -3.00 9.51 -8.56
C LYS A 21 -1.54 9.68 -8.22
N ALA A 22 -0.73 10.02 -9.21
CA ALA A 22 0.65 10.44 -8.99
C ALA A 22 0.74 11.97 -8.92
N LYS A 23 1.67 12.45 -8.10
CA LYS A 23 1.92 13.88 -7.91
C LYS A 23 3.35 14.20 -8.35
N GLU A 24 3.50 14.72 -9.57
CA GLU A 24 4.75 15.36 -10.01
C GLU A 24 4.62 16.89 -9.90
N VAL A 25 3.94 17.53 -10.86
CA VAL A 25 3.66 18.98 -10.88
C VAL A 25 2.15 19.26 -10.85
N VAL A 26 1.36 18.37 -11.44
CA VAL A 26 -0.10 18.32 -11.37
C VAL A 26 -0.53 16.93 -10.93
N TRP A 27 -1.74 16.83 -10.39
CA TRP A 27 -2.36 15.54 -10.07
C TRP A 27 -2.83 14.87 -11.35
N ILE A 28 -2.20 13.74 -11.68
CA ILE A 28 -2.59 12.93 -12.84
C ILE A 28 -3.13 11.61 -12.30
N THR A 29 -4.31 11.20 -12.76
CA THR A 29 -4.79 9.84 -12.54
C THR A 29 -3.92 8.93 -13.39
N VAL A 30 -3.20 8.05 -12.72
CA VAL A 30 -2.23 7.11 -13.31
C VAL A 30 -2.73 5.69 -13.21
N GLY A 31 -4.00 5.50 -12.84
CA GLY A 31 -4.57 4.18 -12.68
C GLY A 31 -5.87 4.18 -11.90
N THR A 32 -6.44 2.99 -11.81
CA THR A 32 -7.62 2.67 -11.00
C THR A 32 -7.36 1.37 -10.25
N GLY A 33 -7.98 1.20 -9.10
CA GLY A 33 -7.87 -0.04 -8.35
C GLY A 33 -9.10 -0.32 -7.51
N VAL A 34 -9.21 -1.56 -7.07
CA VAL A 34 -10.25 -2.04 -6.19
C VAL A 34 -9.60 -2.60 -4.94
N LEU A 35 -10.01 -2.09 -3.79
CA LEU A 35 -9.60 -2.63 -2.51
C LEU A 35 -10.35 -3.95 -2.28
N LYS A 36 -9.70 -5.09 -2.49
CA LYS A 36 -10.32 -6.41 -2.35
C LYS A 36 -10.54 -6.79 -0.90
N VAL A 37 -9.58 -6.47 -0.04
CA VAL A 37 -9.59 -6.79 1.38
C VAL A 37 -9.08 -5.59 2.15
N LEU A 38 -9.76 -5.28 3.26
CA LEU A 38 -9.25 -4.36 4.28
C LEU A 38 -9.77 -4.81 5.64
N THR A 39 -8.89 -5.45 6.40
CA THR A 39 -9.09 -5.83 7.80
C THR A 39 -8.07 -5.09 8.67
N ASP A 40 -8.02 -5.42 9.96
CA ASP A 40 -6.98 -4.86 10.84
C ASP A 40 -5.59 -5.39 10.49
N TYR A 41 -5.46 -6.56 9.89
CA TYR A 41 -4.16 -7.21 9.67
C TYR A 41 -3.91 -7.57 8.21
N GLU A 42 -4.89 -7.38 7.32
CA GLU A 42 -4.77 -7.74 5.92
C GLU A 42 -5.31 -6.64 5.01
N VAL A 43 -4.56 -6.33 3.95
CA VAL A 43 -5.03 -5.48 2.87
C VAL A 43 -4.65 -6.08 1.52
N ALA A 44 -5.61 -6.12 0.60
CA ALA A 44 -5.37 -6.51 -0.78
C ALA A 44 -5.94 -5.44 -1.72
N LEU A 45 -5.12 -4.95 -2.63
CA LEU A 45 -5.45 -3.97 -3.65
C LEU A 45 -5.13 -4.56 -5.01
N ASP A 46 -6.14 -4.67 -5.86
CA ASP A 46 -5.95 -4.99 -7.27
C ASP A 46 -6.05 -3.69 -8.06
N SER A 47 -5.01 -3.34 -8.81
CA SER A 47 -5.00 -2.09 -9.55
C SER A 47 -4.39 -2.21 -10.92
N HIS A 48 -4.75 -1.29 -11.79
CA HIS A 48 -4.16 -1.10 -13.09
C HIS A 48 -3.50 0.29 -13.11
N VAL A 49 -2.22 0.34 -13.46
CA VAL A 49 -1.44 1.57 -13.53
C VAL A 49 -1.09 1.84 -14.99
N ASP A 50 -1.46 3.03 -15.46
CA ASP A 50 -1.10 3.58 -16.76
C ASP A 50 -0.23 4.84 -16.54
N LEU A 51 1.08 4.64 -16.66
CA LEU A 51 2.10 5.67 -16.65
C LEU A 51 2.82 5.65 -18.01
N LYS A 52 3.27 6.83 -18.45
CA LYS A 52 4.05 7.00 -19.69
C LYS A 52 5.23 6.02 -19.86
N PHE A 53 5.79 5.51 -18.76
CA PHE A 53 6.93 4.60 -18.74
C PHE A 53 6.63 3.22 -18.12
N TYR A 54 5.36 2.95 -17.79
CA TYR A 54 4.90 1.72 -17.19
C TYR A 54 3.38 1.59 -17.34
N GLU A 55 2.92 0.59 -18.08
CA GLU A 55 1.51 0.24 -18.19
C GLU A 55 1.35 -1.22 -17.75
N GLY A 56 0.44 -1.48 -16.80
CA GLY A 56 0.16 -2.84 -16.36
C GLY A 56 -0.53 -2.95 -15.01
N ASP A 57 -0.80 -4.19 -14.63
CA ASP A 57 -1.46 -4.50 -13.37
C ASP A 57 -0.46 -4.42 -12.20
N LEU A 58 -0.95 -3.84 -11.10
CA LEU A 58 -0.29 -3.72 -9.83
C LEU A 58 -1.22 -4.27 -8.74
N ASN A 59 -0.96 -5.51 -8.35
CA ASN A 59 -1.66 -6.20 -7.27
C ASN A 59 -0.77 -6.17 -6.03
N ILE A 60 -1.28 -5.63 -4.93
CA ILE A 60 -0.57 -5.52 -3.65
C ILE A 60 -1.37 -6.30 -2.62
N HIS A 61 -0.74 -7.24 -1.94
CA HIS A 61 -1.36 -7.95 -0.82
C HIS A 61 -0.39 -7.96 0.35
N VAL A 62 -0.86 -7.50 1.51
CA VAL A 62 -0.07 -7.39 2.73
C VAL A 62 -0.84 -8.07 3.85
N THR A 63 -0.14 -8.88 4.64
CA THR A 63 -0.66 -9.51 5.86
C THR A 63 0.33 -9.27 7.00
N LEU A 64 -0.14 -8.69 8.11
CA LEU A 64 0.61 -8.60 9.36
C LEU A 64 0.47 -9.94 10.09
N LEU A 65 1.58 -10.63 10.36
CA LEU A 65 1.57 -12.03 10.77
C LEU A 65 1.48 -12.26 12.28
N ASP A 66 1.71 -11.22 13.08
CA ASP A 66 1.59 -11.30 14.54
C ASP A 66 0.16 -11.10 15.05
N GLU A 67 -0.72 -10.54 14.22
CA GLU A 67 -2.12 -10.22 14.53
C GLU A 67 -2.28 -9.44 15.86
N ASP A 68 -1.27 -8.62 16.20
CA ASP A 68 -1.22 -7.87 17.45
C ASP A 68 -1.48 -6.38 17.20
N ALA A 69 -2.72 -5.94 17.47
CA ALA A 69 -3.10 -4.54 17.37
C ALA A 69 -2.25 -3.58 18.23
N ALA A 70 -1.53 -4.04 19.27
CA ALA A 70 -0.66 -3.20 20.09
C ALA A 70 0.77 -3.09 19.54
N ALA A 71 1.18 -4.02 18.66
CA ALA A 71 2.52 -4.05 18.11
C ALA A 71 2.84 -2.78 17.32
N LYS A 72 4.13 -2.45 17.27
CA LYS A 72 4.68 -1.33 16.49
C LYS A 72 5.68 -1.79 15.44
N ALA A 73 6.06 -3.05 15.46
CA ALA A 73 6.87 -3.68 14.44
C ALA A 73 6.70 -5.19 14.58
N GLY A 74 6.81 -5.91 13.47
CA GLY A 74 6.58 -7.34 13.46
C GLY A 74 6.78 -7.96 12.08
N PRO A 75 6.60 -9.28 11.99
CA PRO A 75 6.65 -10.00 10.72
C PRO A 75 5.45 -9.63 9.84
N ALA A 76 5.69 -9.53 8.54
CA ALA A 76 4.64 -9.31 7.55
C ALA A 76 4.90 -10.15 6.30
N ARG A 77 3.82 -10.63 5.70
CA ARG A 77 3.84 -11.20 4.35
C ARG A 77 3.50 -10.09 3.37
N VAL A 78 4.32 -9.91 2.34
CA VAL A 78 4.10 -8.88 1.31
C VAL A 78 4.14 -9.54 -0.05
N GLN A 79 3.10 -9.32 -0.83
CA GLN A 79 3.01 -9.74 -2.22
C GLN A 79 2.84 -8.51 -3.11
N LEU A 80 3.67 -8.43 -4.14
CA LEU A 80 3.58 -7.47 -5.23
C LEU A 80 3.52 -8.24 -6.56
N ASN A 81 2.37 -8.19 -7.22
CA ASN A 81 2.07 -8.99 -8.40
C ASN A 81 2.31 -10.49 -8.15
N ALA A 82 3.22 -11.11 -8.90
CA ALA A 82 3.59 -12.51 -8.76
C ALA A 82 4.72 -12.75 -7.74
N HIS A 83 5.31 -11.69 -7.17
CA HIS A 83 6.40 -11.80 -6.21
C HIS A 83 5.85 -11.79 -4.79
N VAL A 84 6.27 -12.75 -3.97
CA VAL A 84 5.86 -12.89 -2.58
C VAL A 84 7.11 -12.92 -1.72
N ASP A 85 7.13 -12.10 -0.68
CA ASP A 85 8.06 -12.20 0.43
C ASP A 85 7.31 -12.67 1.69
N GLU A 86 7.58 -13.92 2.06
CA GLU A 86 7.03 -14.54 3.27
C GLU A 86 7.78 -14.09 4.54
N ALA A 87 8.96 -13.48 4.39
CA ALA A 87 9.84 -13.05 5.48
C ALA A 87 9.94 -11.51 5.60
N GLY A 88 8.95 -10.81 5.05
CA GLY A 88 8.85 -9.36 5.15
C GLY A 88 8.66 -8.89 6.60
N SER A 89 8.73 -7.58 6.77
CA SER A 89 8.54 -6.94 8.07
C SER A 89 7.74 -5.67 7.94
N TYR A 90 7.10 -5.28 9.03
CA TYR A 90 6.43 -4.00 9.15
C TYR A 90 6.93 -3.23 10.37
N GLU A 91 6.79 -1.92 10.32
CA GLU A 91 7.11 -0.98 11.39
C GLU A 91 6.14 0.19 11.34
N VAL A 92 5.62 0.62 12.49
CA VAL A 92 4.76 1.79 12.64
C VAL A 92 5.62 2.93 13.15
N ASP A 93 5.88 3.91 12.30
CA ASP A 93 6.63 5.12 12.62
C ASP A 93 5.69 6.33 12.63
N GLY A 94 5.27 6.74 13.82
CA GLY A 94 4.29 7.81 14.01
C GLY A 94 2.94 7.51 13.37
N HIS A 95 2.67 8.14 12.22
CA HIS A 95 1.43 8.02 11.43
C HIS A 95 1.64 7.24 10.13
N GLU A 96 2.78 6.57 9.97
CA GLU A 96 3.14 5.80 8.79
C GLU A 96 3.30 4.32 9.16
N LEU A 97 2.80 3.45 8.29
CA LEU A 97 3.13 2.04 8.30
C LEU A 97 4.17 1.78 7.21
N VAL A 98 5.34 1.31 7.62
CA VAL A 98 6.46 1.00 6.74
C VAL A 98 6.59 -0.51 6.63
N LEU A 99 6.39 -1.04 5.43
CA LEU A 99 6.58 -2.44 5.07
C LEU A 99 7.90 -2.57 4.32
N LYS A 100 8.72 -3.53 4.72
CA LYS A 100 10.00 -3.85 4.07
C LYS A 100 9.90 -5.29 3.56
N ALA A 101 10.15 -5.48 2.27
CA ALA A 101 10.08 -6.78 1.62
C ALA A 101 11.19 -6.94 0.58
N ILE A 102 11.59 -8.17 0.29
CA ILE A 102 12.53 -8.54 -0.76
C ILE A 102 11.75 -9.08 -1.95
N MET A 103 11.83 -8.39 -3.08
CA MET A 103 11.14 -8.74 -4.32
C MET A 103 12.18 -9.09 -5.38
N GLY A 104 12.38 -10.39 -5.60
CA GLY A 104 13.50 -10.89 -6.40
C GLY A 104 14.83 -10.66 -5.69
N ASP A 105 15.71 -9.85 -6.29
CA ASP A 105 17.03 -9.47 -5.75
C ASP A 105 17.05 -8.09 -5.08
N LYS A 106 15.90 -7.42 -4.98
CA LYS A 106 15.81 -6.03 -4.52
C LYS A 106 14.94 -5.88 -3.29
N GLN A 107 15.44 -5.10 -2.35
CA GLN A 107 14.64 -4.62 -1.25
C GLN A 107 13.67 -3.54 -1.75
N GLN A 108 12.40 -3.70 -1.39
CA GLN A 108 11.31 -2.75 -1.62
C GLN A 108 10.83 -2.27 -0.26
N LYS A 109 10.50 -0.99 -0.19
CA LYS A 109 9.87 -0.37 0.97
C LYS A 109 8.53 0.21 0.53
N ILE A 110 7.45 -0.22 1.15
CA ILE A 110 6.11 0.31 0.93
C ILE A 110 5.74 1.10 2.17
N THR A 111 5.39 2.37 2.03
CA THR A 111 4.94 3.21 3.13
C THR A 111 3.47 3.56 2.91
N LEU A 112 2.62 3.24 3.88
CA LEU A 112 1.20 3.61 3.89
C LEU A 112 0.97 4.70 4.93
N SER A 113 0.29 5.77 4.56
CA SER A 113 -0.09 6.82 5.50
C SER A 113 -1.40 7.49 5.10
N ARG A 114 -2.08 8.05 6.10
CA ARG A 114 -3.26 8.89 5.87
C ARG A 114 -2.80 10.35 5.75
N THR A 115 -3.10 10.98 4.62
CA THR A 115 -2.80 12.40 4.41
C THR A 115 -3.78 13.30 5.16
N SER A 116 -3.41 14.57 5.35
CA SER A 116 -4.26 15.59 5.98
C SER A 116 -5.58 15.88 5.23
N LYS A 117 -5.72 15.41 3.99
CA LYS A 117 -6.94 15.52 3.18
C LYS A 117 -7.80 14.26 3.22
N ASN A 118 -7.56 13.37 4.18
CA ASN A 118 -8.22 12.07 4.28
C ASN A 118 -8.04 11.21 3.00
N GLN A 119 -6.87 11.28 2.37
CA GLN A 119 -6.48 10.39 1.27
C GLN A 119 -5.46 9.36 1.79
N THR A 120 -5.50 8.14 1.28
CA THR A 120 -4.49 7.13 1.58
C THR A 120 -3.32 7.34 0.63
N GLU A 121 -2.14 7.62 1.17
CA GLU A 121 -0.90 7.69 0.41
C GLU A 121 -0.17 6.36 0.53
N ALA A 122 0.23 5.81 -0.61
CA ALA A 122 1.12 4.67 -0.70
C ALA A 122 2.38 5.08 -1.46
N ARG A 123 3.52 5.00 -0.79
CA ARG A 123 4.84 5.25 -1.37
C ARG A 123 5.58 3.94 -1.53
N LEU A 124 5.90 3.58 -2.76
CA LEU A 124 6.80 2.48 -3.08
C LEU A 124 8.19 3.05 -3.34
N GLU A 125 9.17 2.63 -2.55
CA GLU A 125 10.59 2.99 -2.66
C GLU A 125 11.39 1.72 -2.99
N GLY A 126 12.23 1.79 -4.02
CA GLY A 126 13.01 0.66 -4.52
C GLY A 126 13.84 1.07 -5.73
N SER A 127 13.85 0.26 -6.80
CA SER A 127 14.54 0.64 -8.05
C SER A 127 13.93 1.85 -8.78
N ARG A 128 12.66 2.16 -8.50
CA ARG A 128 11.97 3.39 -8.90
C ARG A 128 11.06 3.78 -7.75
N SER A 129 11.03 5.07 -7.42
CA SER A 129 10.09 5.58 -6.42
C SER A 129 8.77 5.93 -7.09
N LEU A 130 7.67 5.46 -6.53
CA LEU A 130 6.31 5.77 -6.98
C LEU A 130 5.49 6.18 -5.76
N THR A 131 4.88 7.36 -5.82
CA THR A 131 3.89 7.80 -4.82
C THR A 131 2.53 7.80 -5.48
N VAL A 132 1.62 7.00 -4.96
CA VAL A 132 0.21 6.99 -5.37
C VAL A 132 -0.68 7.41 -4.21
N HIS A 133 -1.73 8.13 -4.55
CA HIS A 133 -2.80 8.43 -3.60
C HIS A 133 -4.04 7.65 -4.02
N ILE A 134 -4.58 6.85 -3.11
CA ILE A 134 -5.86 6.18 -3.27
C ILE A 134 -6.92 7.15 -2.76
N VAL A 135 -7.79 7.55 -3.68
CA VAL A 135 -8.94 8.40 -3.40
C VAL A 135 -10.18 7.55 -3.64
N PRO A 136 -11.01 7.30 -2.62
CA PRO A 136 -12.30 6.65 -2.82
C PRO A 136 -13.19 7.53 -3.71
N ASP A 137 -13.95 6.89 -4.59
CA ASP A 137 -14.96 7.56 -5.44
C ASP A 137 -16.14 8.14 -4.64
#